data_AF-A0A4V6IDS5-F1
#
_entry.id   AF-A0A4V6IDS5-F1
#
_cell.length_a   1.000
_cell.length_b   1.000
_cell.length_c   1.000
_cell.angle_alpha   90.00
_cell.angle_beta   90.00
_cell.angle_gamma   90.00
#
_symmetry.space_group_name_H-M   'P 1'
#
loop_
_entity.id
_entity.type
_entity.pdbx_description
1 polymer ?
#
loop_
_entity_poly.entity_id
_entity_poly.type
_entity_poly.pdbx_seq_one_letter_code
_entity_poly.pdbx_strand_id
1 'polypeptide(L)'
;MKTKYLPLFLIVFINVGFLLSLYWFPVTRDEFYYLDKTQLPYVFSEYWTSYNYVNPRIGQFFLNIVARSKILKLIFGFLIFNGFLWALFANIFRRFPKISDKEDMWKLLILAGVFIFLINYFGELFYYSPFATNYTFTHVLYLLYLFVMTEYFVFQNNVFPKSPLKTVLLCFVGFVIGMGNEHVPPVLLLFSGLFSLKFLLQNKKLPDFNIMITNISIAIGYMALFFAPANTIKYNSLGKVQYGFSLQDYISTLITILKLYYYYNFQLIVFFIIAIFTFLYLMKRKFQKKELALLVIYLILGITTIFVVSYSPLIGTRLMFFSTLTIIIFSLYVARKIYRDIHFKSFVLKIIFSVWLMIFFVLSIIISFNSNKIFNNLCIEIQEKSNISKHVNLDEKLDYSKDNYPKFNRRVLFENGTEYIDENPNENSAEEKNLIIFFKLKSLSISKD
;
A
#
# COMPACT_ATOMS: atom_id res chain seq x y z
N MET A 1 28.19 6.71 -21.66
CA MET A 1 27.84 7.54 -20.47
C MET A 1 28.91 7.39 -19.39
N LYS A 2 29.40 8.47 -18.78
CA LYS A 2 30.24 8.37 -17.57
C LYS A 2 29.47 7.58 -16.50
N THR A 3 30.04 6.51 -15.97
CA THR A 3 29.42 5.59 -14.98
C THR A 3 28.96 6.29 -13.69
N LYS A 4 29.31 7.56 -13.51
CA LYS A 4 28.86 8.42 -12.40
C LYS A 4 27.34 8.67 -12.42
N TYR A 5 26.73 8.81 -13.60
CA TYR A 5 25.31 9.18 -13.73
C TYR A 5 24.36 7.99 -13.91
N LEU A 6 24.89 6.77 -14.00
CA LEU A 6 24.09 5.57 -14.21
C LEU A 6 22.95 5.37 -13.20
N PRO A 7 23.15 5.48 -11.86
CA PRO A 7 22.04 5.26 -10.93
C PRO A 7 20.97 6.35 -11.02
N LEU A 8 21.35 7.60 -11.34
CA LEU A 8 20.37 8.67 -11.56
C LEU A 8 19.55 8.41 -12.83
N PHE A 9 20.20 7.99 -13.91
CA PHE A 9 19.51 7.58 -15.13
C PHE A 9 18.52 6.43 -14.87
N LEU A 10 18.93 5.42 -14.10
CA LEU A 10 18.06 4.30 -13.74
C LEU A 10 16.87 4.73 -12.87
N ILE A 11 17.07 5.65 -11.92
CA ILE A 11 15.97 6.22 -11.13
C ILE A 11 14.98 6.96 -12.03
N VAL A 12 15.46 7.75 -12.99
CA VAL A 12 14.61 8.42 -13.97
C VAL A 12 13.87 7.39 -14.82
N PHE A 13 14.57 6.38 -15.34
CA PHE A 13 13.97 5.30 -16.12
C PHE A 13 12.85 4.60 -15.36
N ILE A 14 13.10 4.21 -14.10
CA ILE A 14 12.11 3.56 -13.24
C ILE A 14 10.89 4.45 -13.00
N ASN A 15 11.11 5.75 -12.76
CA ASN A 15 10.02 6.69 -12.54
C ASN A 15 9.18 6.90 -13.81
N VAL A 16 9.82 7.01 -14.98
CA VAL A 16 9.12 7.08 -16.27
C VAL A 16 8.36 5.78 -16.52
N GLY A 17 8.99 4.62 -16.30
CA GLY A 17 8.36 3.32 -16.44
C GLY A 17 7.15 3.17 -15.52
N PHE A 18 7.29 3.54 -14.26
CA PHE A 18 6.21 3.59 -13.28
C PHE A 18 5.05 4.47 -13.74
N LEU A 19 5.33 5.70 -14.19
CA LEU A 19 4.33 6.65 -14.65
C LEU A 19 3.60 6.14 -15.90
N LEU A 20 4.30 5.53 -16.84
CA LEU A 20 3.72 4.94 -18.04
C LEU A 20 2.84 3.74 -17.70
N SER A 21 3.29 2.84 -16.83
CA SER A 21 2.47 1.74 -16.31
C SER A 21 1.21 2.26 -15.63
N LEU A 22 1.33 3.29 -14.78
CA LEU A 22 0.20 3.91 -14.08
C LEU A 22 -0.77 4.61 -15.03
N TYR A 23 -0.26 5.27 -16.09
CA TYR A 23 -1.07 5.94 -17.11
C TYR A 23 -1.93 4.95 -17.89
N TRP A 24 -1.35 3.80 -18.22
CA TRP A 24 -2.02 2.72 -18.94
C TRP A 24 -2.64 1.68 -18.02
N PHE A 25 -2.63 1.83 -16.71
CA PHE A 25 -3.30 0.86 -15.85
C PHE A 25 -4.81 0.92 -16.11
N PRO A 26 -5.46 -0.20 -16.49
CA PRO A 26 -6.87 -0.22 -16.86
C PRO A 26 -7.77 0.09 -15.66
N VAL A 27 -9.03 0.41 -15.94
CA VAL A 27 -10.07 0.53 -14.91
C VAL A 27 -10.38 -0.86 -14.37
N THR A 28 -10.36 -1.03 -13.05
CA THR A 28 -10.66 -2.31 -12.39
C THR A 28 -11.53 -2.08 -11.16
N ARG A 29 -12.44 -3.01 -10.83
CA ARG A 29 -13.17 -3.06 -9.54
C ARG A 29 -13.86 -1.74 -9.16
N ASP A 30 -13.53 -1.19 -7.99
CA ASP A 30 -14.07 0.05 -7.46
C ASP A 30 -13.76 1.25 -8.37
N GLU A 31 -12.79 1.16 -9.31
CA GLU A 31 -12.53 2.23 -10.27
C GLU A 31 -13.66 2.39 -11.30
N PHE A 32 -14.51 1.37 -11.52
CA PHE A 32 -15.70 1.49 -12.38
C PHE A 32 -16.69 2.54 -11.88
N TYR A 33 -16.74 2.80 -10.57
CA TYR A 33 -17.56 3.85 -9.98
C TYR A 33 -17.14 5.26 -10.46
N TYR A 34 -15.87 5.45 -10.85
CA TYR A 34 -15.32 6.75 -11.25
C TYR A 34 -15.22 6.91 -12.78
N LEU A 35 -15.97 6.11 -13.55
CA LEU A 35 -16.01 6.25 -15.01
C LEU A 35 -16.55 7.60 -15.46
N ASP A 36 -17.51 8.16 -14.71
CA ASP A 36 -17.96 9.53 -14.95
C ASP A 36 -16.91 10.55 -14.49
N LYS A 37 -16.11 11.00 -15.46
CA LYS A 37 -15.03 11.97 -15.27
C LYS A 37 -15.47 13.42 -15.48
N THR A 38 -16.73 13.65 -15.83
CA THR A 38 -17.20 14.94 -16.38
C THR A 38 -17.63 15.94 -15.32
N GLN A 39 -17.76 15.53 -14.07
CA GLN A 39 -18.06 16.41 -12.95
C GLN A 39 -16.89 16.45 -11.97
N LEU A 40 -16.33 17.64 -11.73
CA LEU A 40 -15.58 17.91 -10.50
C LEU A 40 -16.57 17.66 -9.35
N PRO A 41 -16.36 16.62 -8.54
CA PRO A 41 -17.44 16.20 -7.67
C PRO A 41 -17.62 17.23 -6.55
N TYR A 42 -18.79 17.17 -5.94
CA TYR A 42 -18.96 17.64 -4.57
C TYR A 42 -18.11 16.74 -3.66
N VAL A 43 -16.77 16.83 -3.75
CA VAL A 43 -15.78 15.89 -3.14
C VAL A 43 -16.10 15.70 -1.66
N PHE A 44 -16.45 16.79 -0.98
CA PHE A 44 -16.81 16.79 0.42
C PHE A 44 -18.14 16.06 0.69
N SER A 45 -19.16 16.24 -0.15
CA SER A 45 -20.42 15.51 0.03
C SER A 45 -20.27 14.03 -0.34
N GLU A 46 -19.51 13.69 -1.37
CA GLU A 46 -19.20 12.29 -1.70
C GLU A 46 -18.40 11.61 -0.59
N TYR A 47 -17.42 12.32 -0.02
CA TYR A 47 -16.69 11.80 1.13
C TYR A 47 -17.58 11.70 2.36
N TRP A 48 -18.46 12.67 2.59
CA TRP A 48 -19.45 12.62 3.67
C TRP A 48 -20.38 11.41 3.53
N THR A 49 -20.90 11.15 2.33
CA THR A 49 -21.68 9.94 2.03
C THR A 49 -20.83 8.69 2.25
N SER A 50 -19.57 8.68 1.78
CA SER A 50 -18.67 7.55 1.97
C SER A 50 -18.41 7.27 3.46
N TYR A 51 -18.22 8.32 4.26
CA TYR A 51 -17.99 8.23 5.70
C TYR A 51 -19.18 7.65 6.46
N ASN A 52 -20.39 8.00 6.02
CA ASN A 52 -21.61 7.52 6.65
C ASN A 52 -22.06 6.14 6.15
N TYR A 53 -21.75 5.76 4.89
CA TYR A 53 -22.37 4.60 4.26
C TYR A 53 -21.44 3.57 3.60
N VAL A 54 -20.20 3.92 3.23
CA VAL A 54 -19.36 3.07 2.34
C VAL A 54 -17.99 2.78 2.92
N ASN A 55 -17.11 3.80 2.96
CA ASN A 55 -15.72 3.67 3.37
C ASN A 55 -15.28 4.96 4.09
N PRO A 56 -15.10 4.93 5.42
CA PRO A 56 -14.83 6.13 6.20
C PRO A 56 -13.36 6.57 6.23
N ARG A 57 -12.46 5.80 5.61
CA ARG A 57 -11.03 6.11 5.60
C ARG A 57 -10.75 7.43 4.89
N ILE A 58 -9.80 8.21 5.40
CA ILE A 58 -9.41 9.48 4.77
C ILE A 58 -8.84 9.29 3.36
N GLY A 59 -8.29 8.10 3.05
CA GLY A 59 -7.86 7.75 1.70
C GLY A 59 -8.98 7.79 0.67
N GLN A 60 -10.24 7.60 1.09
CA GLN A 60 -11.42 7.69 0.22
C GLN A 60 -11.63 9.12 -0.30
N PHE A 61 -11.33 10.14 0.51
CA PHE A 61 -11.36 11.53 0.07
C PHE A 61 -10.39 11.75 -1.10
N PHE A 62 -9.15 11.25 -0.98
CA PHE A 62 -8.17 11.33 -2.05
C PHE A 62 -8.56 10.49 -3.26
N LEU A 63 -9.20 9.32 -3.05
CA LEU A 63 -9.70 8.50 -4.14
C LEU A 63 -10.71 9.25 -5.02
N ASN A 64 -11.68 9.91 -4.40
CA ASN A 64 -12.72 10.67 -5.09
C ASN A 64 -12.15 11.79 -5.98
N ILE A 65 -10.98 12.33 -5.61
CA ILE A 65 -10.26 13.34 -6.40
C ILE A 65 -9.43 12.69 -7.50
N VAL A 66 -8.64 11.69 -7.14
CA VAL A 66 -7.55 11.16 -7.98
C VAL A 66 -8.06 10.22 -9.07
N ALA A 67 -9.09 9.40 -8.80
CA ALA A 67 -9.58 8.41 -9.76
C ALA A 67 -10.24 9.04 -11.01
N ARG A 68 -10.73 10.29 -10.91
CA ARG A 68 -11.43 10.99 -12.00
C ARG A 68 -10.50 11.71 -12.98
N SER A 69 -9.25 11.97 -12.59
CA SER A 69 -8.27 12.67 -13.42
C SER A 69 -7.00 11.84 -13.60
N LYS A 70 -6.69 11.48 -14.84
CA LYS A 70 -5.45 10.76 -15.17
C LYS A 70 -4.22 11.54 -14.71
N ILE A 71 -4.22 12.86 -14.85
CA ILE A 71 -3.08 13.71 -14.45
C ILE A 71 -2.90 13.67 -12.93
N LEU A 72 -3.98 13.79 -12.16
CA LEU A 72 -3.91 13.71 -10.69
C LEU A 72 -3.49 12.30 -10.24
N LYS A 73 -3.97 11.24 -10.91
CA LYS A 73 -3.51 9.85 -10.70
C LYS A 73 -2.00 9.74 -10.87
N LEU A 74 -1.43 10.30 -11.93
CA LEU A 74 0.02 10.29 -12.16
C LEU A 74 0.80 11.06 -11.08
N ILE A 75 0.37 12.28 -10.75
CA ILE A 75 1.04 13.11 -9.74
C ILE A 75 1.00 12.40 -8.38
N PHE A 76 -0.17 11.94 -7.96
CA PHE A 76 -0.38 11.29 -6.67
C PHE A 76 0.40 9.97 -6.59
N GLY A 77 0.31 9.11 -7.61
CA GLY A 77 1.06 7.86 -7.67
C GLY A 77 2.57 8.06 -7.64
N PHE A 78 3.09 9.07 -8.36
CA PHE A 78 4.51 9.42 -8.34
C PHE A 78 5.00 9.83 -6.96
N LEU A 79 4.23 10.69 -6.27
CA LEU A 79 4.53 11.15 -4.92
C LEU A 79 4.49 10.00 -3.92
N ILE A 80 3.50 9.11 -4.02
CA ILE A 80 3.40 7.92 -3.16
C ILE A 80 4.56 6.97 -3.41
N PHE A 81 4.85 6.62 -4.65
CA PHE A 81 5.90 5.66 -4.97
C PHE A 81 7.27 6.13 -4.46
N ASN A 82 7.65 7.38 -4.73
CA ASN A 82 8.91 7.93 -4.24
C ASN A 82 8.89 8.17 -2.73
N GLY A 83 7.81 8.74 -2.19
CA GLY A 83 7.65 8.97 -0.76
C GLY A 83 7.73 7.68 0.06
N PHE A 84 7.13 6.60 -0.45
CA PHE A 84 7.20 5.27 0.12
C PHE A 84 8.63 4.74 0.15
N LEU A 85 9.34 4.77 -0.99
CA LEU A 85 10.74 4.32 -1.06
C LEU A 85 11.66 5.15 -0.15
N TRP A 86 11.42 6.46 -0.04
CA TRP A 86 12.16 7.35 0.86
C TRP A 86 11.89 7.05 2.33
N ALA A 87 10.63 6.83 2.71
CA ALA A 87 10.27 6.47 4.08
C ALA A 87 10.84 5.09 4.45
N LEU A 88 10.82 4.13 3.52
CA LEU A 88 11.43 2.82 3.70
C LEU A 88 12.97 2.94 3.86
N PHE A 89 13.61 3.76 3.03
CA PHE A 89 15.03 4.09 3.15
C PHE A 89 15.35 4.71 4.52
N ALA A 90 14.52 5.65 5.00
CA ALA A 90 14.69 6.28 6.30
C ALA A 90 14.64 5.28 7.46
N ASN A 91 13.73 4.30 7.42
CA ASN A 91 13.63 3.27 8.45
C ASN A 91 14.83 2.29 8.45
N ILE A 92 15.36 1.95 7.27
CA ILE A 92 16.49 1.00 7.15
C ILE A 92 17.83 1.69 7.42
N PHE A 93 18.04 2.88 6.85
CA PHE A 93 19.30 3.61 6.90
C PHE A 93 19.35 4.67 8.00
N ARG A 94 18.24 4.91 8.71
CA ARG A 94 18.10 5.90 9.79
C ARG A 94 18.39 7.34 9.37
N ARG A 95 18.17 7.63 8.08
CA ARG A 95 18.29 8.96 7.47
C ARG A 95 17.64 8.95 6.11
N PHE A 96 17.27 10.11 5.59
CA PHE A 96 16.80 10.24 4.21
C PHE A 96 17.95 10.06 3.19
N PRO A 97 17.65 9.59 1.97
CA PRO A 97 18.63 9.46 0.90
C PRO A 97 19.08 10.84 0.41
N LYS A 98 20.36 11.00 0.09
CA LYS A 98 20.87 12.20 -0.57
C LYS A 98 20.93 11.97 -2.08
N ILE A 99 20.15 12.71 -2.86
CA ILE A 99 20.09 12.54 -4.33
C ILE A 99 21.46 12.79 -5.00
N SER A 100 22.25 13.70 -4.44
CA SER A 100 23.60 13.99 -4.92
C SER A 100 24.62 12.87 -4.62
N ASP A 101 24.31 11.95 -3.70
CA ASP A 101 25.18 10.83 -3.34
C ASP A 101 24.86 9.60 -4.19
N LYS A 102 25.83 9.21 -5.02
CA LYS A 102 25.76 8.05 -5.91
C LYS A 102 25.46 6.75 -5.16
N GLU A 103 26.04 6.55 -3.98
CA GLU A 103 25.84 5.30 -3.23
C GLU A 103 24.44 5.24 -2.59
N ASP A 104 23.86 6.38 -2.24
CA ASP A 104 22.46 6.42 -1.78
C ASP A 104 21.48 6.10 -2.90
N MET A 105 21.73 6.61 -4.10
CA MET A 105 20.91 6.25 -5.27
C MET A 105 20.99 4.76 -5.59
N TRP A 106 22.18 4.15 -5.47
CA TRP A 106 22.30 2.69 -5.59
C TRP A 106 21.55 1.92 -4.50
N LYS A 107 21.65 2.35 -3.24
CA LYS A 107 20.90 1.74 -2.15
C LYS A 107 19.39 1.87 -2.35
N LEU A 108 18.92 3.00 -2.88
CA LEU A 108 17.50 3.23 -3.20
C LEU A 108 17.04 2.31 -4.33
N LEU A 109 17.85 2.13 -5.37
CA LEU A 109 17.56 1.18 -6.46
C LEU A 109 17.52 -0.26 -5.96
N ILE A 110 18.50 -0.70 -5.17
CA ILE A 110 18.51 -2.04 -4.57
C ILE A 110 17.28 -2.22 -3.67
N LEU A 111 16.95 -1.20 -2.87
CA LEU A 111 15.78 -1.22 -2.01
C LEU A 111 14.48 -1.40 -2.81
N ALA A 112 14.29 -0.62 -3.88
CA ALA A 112 13.15 -0.75 -4.78
C ALA A 112 13.10 -2.13 -5.43
N GLY A 113 14.23 -2.63 -5.93
CA GLY A 113 14.33 -3.94 -6.57
C GLY A 113 14.01 -5.08 -5.63
N VAL A 114 14.54 -5.08 -4.40
CA VAL A 114 14.23 -6.08 -3.38
C VAL A 114 12.76 -5.99 -2.97
N PHE A 115 12.25 -4.78 -2.73
CA PHE A 115 10.86 -4.59 -2.35
C PHE A 115 9.89 -5.15 -3.41
N ILE A 116 10.10 -4.80 -4.69
CA ILE A 116 9.31 -5.31 -5.81
C ILE A 116 9.43 -6.83 -5.93
N PHE A 117 10.63 -7.39 -5.72
CA PHE A 117 10.84 -8.84 -5.77
C PHE A 117 10.12 -9.59 -4.63
N LEU A 118 10.02 -8.99 -3.45
CA LEU A 118 9.41 -9.61 -2.27
C LEU A 118 7.87 -9.48 -2.24
N ILE A 119 7.30 -8.56 -3.03
CA ILE A 119 5.86 -8.28 -3.06
C ILE A 119 5.23 -8.78 -4.37
N ASN A 120 4.34 -9.76 -4.28
CA ASN A 120 3.58 -10.30 -5.41
C ASN A 120 2.19 -9.63 -5.55
N TYR A 121 2.11 -8.30 -5.45
CA TYR A 121 0.89 -7.52 -5.69
C TYR A 121 1.23 -6.03 -5.88
N PHE A 122 2.36 -5.75 -6.54
CA PHE A 122 2.87 -4.40 -6.72
C PHE A 122 1.90 -3.48 -7.48
N GLY A 123 1.23 -3.97 -8.51
CA GLY A 123 0.28 -3.17 -9.28
C GLY A 123 -0.95 -2.76 -8.47
N GLU A 124 -1.44 -3.62 -7.57
CA GLU A 124 -2.46 -3.21 -6.60
C GLU A 124 -1.96 -2.12 -5.68
N LEU A 125 -0.74 -2.26 -5.14
CA LEU A 125 -0.20 -1.28 -4.20
C LEU A 125 -0.12 0.14 -4.79
N PHE A 126 0.31 0.27 -6.04
CA PHE A 126 0.68 1.58 -6.60
C PHE A 126 -0.11 2.02 -7.83
N TYR A 127 -0.69 1.10 -8.60
CA TYR A 127 -1.41 1.42 -9.83
C TYR A 127 -2.94 1.45 -9.65
N TYR A 128 -3.45 0.57 -8.79
CA TYR A 128 -4.87 0.54 -8.44
C TYR A 128 -5.20 1.66 -7.46
N SER A 129 -5.91 2.70 -7.93
CA SER A 129 -6.12 3.94 -7.15
C SER A 129 -6.76 3.70 -5.79
N PRO A 130 -7.82 2.88 -5.65
CA PRO A 130 -8.46 2.61 -4.36
C PRO A 130 -7.52 2.03 -3.32
N PHE A 131 -6.60 1.16 -3.71
CA PHE A 131 -5.60 0.63 -2.80
C PHE A 131 -4.52 1.68 -2.51
N ALA A 132 -3.98 2.32 -3.55
CA ALA A 132 -2.94 3.32 -3.42
C ALA A 132 -3.34 4.46 -2.46
N THR A 133 -4.59 4.94 -2.53
CA THR A 133 -5.10 6.05 -1.71
C THR A 133 -5.49 5.60 -0.30
N ASN A 134 -6.17 4.45 -0.14
CA ASN A 134 -6.66 4.00 1.17
C ASN A 134 -5.58 3.31 2.02
N TYR A 135 -4.56 2.71 1.39
CA TYR A 135 -3.56 1.91 2.07
C TYR A 135 -2.16 2.46 1.82
N THR A 136 -1.68 2.51 0.57
CA THR A 136 -0.27 2.81 0.33
C THR A 136 0.12 4.23 0.77
N PHE A 137 -0.73 5.21 0.51
CA PHE A 137 -0.58 6.59 0.98
C PHE A 137 -0.38 6.67 2.50
N THR A 138 -1.27 6.03 3.26
CA THR A 138 -1.26 6.08 4.72
C THR A 138 -0.06 5.32 5.28
N HIS A 139 0.41 4.28 4.59
CA HIS A 139 1.64 3.56 4.97
C HIS A 139 2.90 4.39 4.78
N VAL A 140 2.96 5.34 3.83
CA VAL A 140 4.06 6.33 3.79
C VAL A 140 4.12 7.09 5.11
N LEU A 141 2.97 7.57 5.59
CA LEU A 141 2.87 8.29 6.85
C LEU A 141 3.18 7.39 8.06
N TYR A 142 2.75 6.13 8.05
CA TYR A 142 3.09 5.15 9.10
C TYR A 142 4.60 4.89 9.19
N LEU A 143 5.27 4.75 8.04
CA LEU A 143 6.72 4.58 8.00
C LEU A 143 7.45 5.83 8.50
N LEU A 144 7.00 7.03 8.13
CA LEU A 144 7.57 8.27 8.65
C LEU A 144 7.35 8.40 10.17
N TYR A 145 6.17 8.05 10.66
CA TYR A 145 5.87 7.99 12.08
C TYR A 145 6.80 7.01 12.82
N LEU A 146 6.96 5.79 12.31
CA LEU A 146 7.88 4.80 12.90
C LEU A 146 9.32 5.31 12.94
N PHE A 147 9.79 5.94 11.86
CA PHE A 147 11.11 6.55 11.81
C PHE A 147 11.27 7.60 12.92
N VAL A 148 10.32 8.53 13.05
CA VAL A 148 10.37 9.59 14.07
C VAL A 148 10.32 9.02 15.49
N MET A 149 9.40 8.09 15.77
CA MET A 149 9.23 7.51 17.10
C MET A 149 10.42 6.64 17.50
N THR A 150 11.02 5.90 16.57
CA THR A 150 12.22 5.11 16.86
C THR A 150 13.45 5.99 17.05
N GLU A 151 13.63 7.07 16.28
CA GLU A 151 14.69 8.04 16.53
C GLU A 151 14.56 8.67 17.92
N TYR A 152 13.34 9.04 18.32
CA TYR A 152 13.09 9.63 19.64
C TYR A 152 13.29 8.63 20.78
N PHE A 153 12.56 7.50 20.79
CA PHE A 153 12.53 6.59 21.94
C PHE A 153 13.71 5.62 22.01
N VAL A 154 14.24 5.17 20.87
CA VAL A 154 15.31 4.16 20.82
C VAL A 154 16.67 4.85 20.74
N PHE A 155 16.78 5.85 19.86
CA PHE A 155 18.06 6.50 19.59
C PHE A 155 18.29 7.78 20.40
N GLN A 156 17.25 8.31 21.06
CA GLN A 156 17.29 9.54 21.87
C GLN A 156 17.62 10.78 21.01
N ASN A 157 17.16 10.77 19.78
CA ASN A 157 17.33 11.86 18.82
C ASN A 157 15.96 12.50 18.53
N ASN A 158 15.75 13.72 19.02
CA ASN A 158 14.50 14.44 18.76
C ASN A 158 14.55 15.12 17.39
N VAL A 159 13.84 14.53 16.43
CA VAL A 159 13.74 15.03 15.05
C VAL A 159 12.55 15.95 14.82
N PHE A 160 11.72 16.19 15.84
CA PHE A 160 10.55 17.07 15.69
C PHE A 160 10.96 18.56 15.67
N PRO A 161 10.30 19.36 14.82
CA PRO A 161 10.51 20.80 14.80
C PRO A 161 9.92 21.48 16.03
N LYS A 162 10.54 22.57 16.49
CA LYS A 162 10.07 23.39 17.62
C LYS A 162 9.08 24.50 17.24
N SER A 163 8.71 24.62 15.97
CA SER A 163 7.87 25.72 15.48
C SER A 163 6.39 25.43 15.72
N PRO A 164 5.60 26.35 16.30
CA PRO A 164 4.16 26.16 16.54
C PRO A 164 3.37 25.81 15.28
N LEU A 165 3.65 26.49 14.16
CA LEU A 165 3.01 26.20 12.87
C LEU A 165 3.29 24.75 12.43
N LYS A 166 4.51 24.27 12.65
CA LYS A 166 4.88 22.89 12.34
C LYS A 166 4.19 21.91 13.28
N THR A 167 3.97 22.25 14.56
CA THR A 167 3.17 21.43 15.49
C THR A 167 1.72 21.30 15.01
N VAL A 168 1.09 22.39 14.55
CA VAL A 168 -0.28 22.32 13.98
C VAL A 168 -0.33 21.39 12.77
N LEU A 169 0.64 21.50 11.85
CA LEU A 169 0.73 20.61 10.70
C LEU A 169 0.95 19.15 11.13
N LEU A 170 1.72 18.89 12.18
CA LEU A 170 1.91 17.56 12.74
C LEU A 170 0.63 16.99 13.35
N CYS A 171 -0.18 17.81 14.01
CA CYS A 171 -1.50 17.40 14.47
C CYS A 171 -2.36 16.98 13.27
N PHE A 172 -2.42 17.78 12.21
CA PHE A 172 -3.17 17.41 11.00
C PHE A 172 -2.67 16.08 10.39
N VAL A 173 -1.36 15.90 10.25
CA VAL A 173 -0.77 14.65 9.76
C VAL A 173 -1.08 13.48 10.71
N GLY A 174 -1.02 13.70 12.02
CA GLY A 174 -1.41 12.71 13.03
C GLY A 174 -2.87 12.28 12.88
N PHE A 175 -3.77 13.22 12.66
CA PHE A 175 -5.18 12.93 12.43
C PHE A 175 -5.38 12.08 11.16
N VAL A 176 -4.70 12.43 10.06
CA VAL A 176 -4.71 11.65 8.80
C VAL A 176 -4.14 10.23 9.00
N ILE A 177 -3.07 10.08 9.79
CA ILE A 177 -2.53 8.76 10.19
C ILE A 177 -3.61 7.94 10.91
N GLY A 178 -4.28 8.54 11.90
CA GLY A 178 -5.36 7.91 12.65
C GLY A 178 -6.54 7.48 11.78
N MET A 179 -6.93 8.30 10.81
CA MET A 179 -8.02 8.00 9.88
C MET A 179 -7.62 7.09 8.70
N GLY A 180 -6.37 6.63 8.65
CA GLY A 180 -5.85 5.93 7.48
C GLY A 180 -6.33 4.49 7.35
N ASN A 181 -6.32 3.73 8.44
CA ASN A 181 -6.62 2.30 8.47
C ASN A 181 -7.11 1.93 9.88
N GLU A 182 -8.07 1.04 10.00
CA GLU A 182 -8.65 0.65 11.29
C GLU A 182 -7.71 -0.26 12.13
N HIS A 183 -6.70 -0.89 11.53
CA HIS A 183 -5.86 -1.89 12.19
C HIS A 183 -4.47 -1.38 12.59
N VAL A 184 -3.90 -0.42 11.85
CA VAL A 184 -2.51 0.04 12.06
C VAL A 184 -2.37 1.09 13.18
N PRO A 185 -3.19 2.15 13.26
CA PRO A 185 -3.09 3.18 14.30
C PRO A 185 -3.15 2.62 15.73
N PRO A 186 -4.00 1.63 16.08
CA PRO A 186 -3.96 1.01 17.41
C PRO A 186 -2.59 0.43 17.76
N VAL A 187 -1.93 -0.21 16.79
CA VAL A 187 -0.59 -0.78 16.97
C VAL A 187 0.46 0.32 17.17
N LEU A 188 0.36 1.42 16.42
CA LEU A 188 1.24 2.59 16.56
C LEU A 188 1.06 3.31 17.91
N LEU A 189 -0.18 3.49 18.35
CA LEU A 189 -0.54 4.09 19.63
C LEU A 189 -0.11 3.20 20.80
N LEU A 190 -0.29 1.89 20.71
CA LEU A 190 0.20 0.95 21.71
C LEU A 190 1.73 1.04 21.83
N PHE A 191 2.44 1.03 20.69
CA PHE A 191 3.89 1.17 20.66
C PHE A 191 4.36 2.48 21.31
N SER A 192 3.84 3.62 20.87
CA SER A 192 4.23 4.92 21.43
C SER A 192 3.81 5.09 22.88
N GLY A 193 2.66 4.55 23.30
CA GLY A 193 2.20 4.54 24.69
C GLY A 193 3.15 3.76 25.61
N LEU A 194 3.52 2.54 25.23
CA LEU A 194 4.46 1.71 25.99
C LEU A 194 5.85 2.35 26.09
N PHE A 195 6.36 2.93 25.00
CA PHE A 195 7.65 3.60 25.01
C PHE A 195 7.61 4.95 25.73
N SER A 196 6.48 5.66 25.71
CA SER A 196 6.26 6.87 26.51
C SER A 196 6.24 6.55 28.00
N LEU A 197 5.56 5.47 28.40
CA LEU A 197 5.55 4.99 29.79
C LEU A 197 6.96 4.60 30.24
N LYS A 198 7.67 3.81 29.42
CA LYS A 198 9.07 3.47 29.70
C LYS A 198 9.94 4.73 29.84
N PHE A 199 9.77 5.71 28.94
CA PHE A 199 10.51 6.97 28.97
C PHE A 199 10.23 7.75 30.26
N LEU A 200 8.96 7.83 30.67
CA LEU A 200 8.54 8.47 31.91
C LEU A 200 9.16 7.78 33.13
N LEU A 201 9.08 6.44 33.20
CA LEU A 201 9.64 5.67 34.31
C LEU A 201 11.16 5.81 34.41
N GLN A 202 11.88 5.85 33.28
CA GLN A 202 13.33 5.95 33.25
C GLN A 202 13.87 7.36 33.50
N ASN A 203 13.19 8.39 32.95
CA ASN A 203 13.69 9.76 32.99
C ASN A 203 12.95 10.65 34.00
N LYS A 204 11.90 10.13 34.65
CA LYS A 204 11.00 10.87 35.56
C LYS A 204 10.42 12.15 34.94
N LYS A 205 10.28 12.18 33.62
CA LYS A 205 9.73 13.31 32.85
C LYS A 205 8.88 12.80 31.70
N LEU A 206 7.87 13.59 31.33
CA LEU A 206 7.03 13.29 30.18
C LEU A 206 7.84 13.37 28.87
N PRO A 207 7.41 12.64 27.82
CA PRO A 207 7.91 12.85 26.47
C PRO A 207 7.74 14.29 26.00
N ASP A 208 8.47 14.67 24.96
CA ASP A 208 8.33 15.97 24.31
C ASP A 208 6.86 16.25 23.94
N PHE A 209 6.44 17.51 24.11
CA PHE A 209 5.06 17.92 23.84
C PHE A 209 4.61 17.57 22.41
N ASN A 210 5.50 17.71 21.42
CA ASN A 210 5.16 17.39 20.03
C ASN A 210 4.91 15.88 19.83
N ILE A 211 5.62 15.02 20.56
CA ILE A 211 5.38 13.56 20.56
C ILE A 211 4.00 13.29 21.14
N MET A 212 3.68 13.90 22.28
CA MET A 212 2.40 13.71 22.96
C MET A 212 1.23 14.17 22.09
N ILE A 213 1.27 15.40 21.59
CA ILE A 213 0.17 15.97 20.79
C ILE A 213 -0.03 15.24 19.46
N THR A 214 1.05 14.74 18.84
CA THR A 214 0.96 13.91 17.63
C THR A 214 0.21 12.61 17.93
N ASN A 215 0.52 11.93 19.04
CA ASN A 215 -0.17 10.69 19.43
C ASN A 215 -1.62 10.92 19.83
N ILE A 216 -1.92 12.03 20.51
CA ILE A 216 -3.31 12.44 20.80
C ILE A 216 -4.06 12.66 19.48
N SER A 217 -3.45 13.36 18.51
CA SER A 217 -4.10 13.60 17.22
C SER A 217 -4.35 12.30 16.44
N ILE A 218 -3.42 11.35 16.48
CA ILE A 218 -3.62 10.00 15.92
C ILE A 218 -4.78 9.28 16.61
N ALA A 219 -4.87 9.36 17.94
CA ALA A 219 -5.97 8.76 18.68
C ALA A 219 -7.32 9.39 18.29
N ILE A 220 -7.40 10.71 18.16
CA ILE A 220 -8.61 11.41 17.69
C ILE A 220 -8.98 10.96 16.27
N GLY A 221 -8.01 10.92 15.34
CA GLY A 221 -8.25 10.44 13.98
C GLY A 221 -8.69 8.98 13.93
N TYR A 222 -8.10 8.12 14.77
CA TYR A 222 -8.51 6.73 14.89
C TYR A 222 -9.92 6.60 15.45
N MET A 223 -10.28 7.36 16.50
CA MET A 223 -11.63 7.35 17.05
C MET A 223 -12.66 7.81 16.02
N ALA A 224 -12.36 8.84 15.23
CA ALA A 224 -13.22 9.26 14.12
C ALA A 224 -13.44 8.11 13.13
N LEU A 225 -12.37 7.42 12.70
CA LEU A 225 -12.50 6.28 11.80
C LEU A 225 -13.26 5.09 12.43
N PHE A 226 -12.94 4.75 13.68
CA PHE A 226 -13.45 3.56 14.36
C PHE A 226 -14.96 3.67 14.61
N PHE A 227 -15.42 4.85 15.05
CA PHE A 227 -16.83 5.13 15.32
C PHE A 227 -17.61 5.63 14.09
N ALA A 228 -17.02 5.58 12.89
CA ALA A 228 -17.71 6.02 11.69
C ALA A 228 -18.94 5.13 11.39
N PRO A 229 -20.10 5.70 11.01
CA PRO A 229 -21.34 4.94 10.78
C PRO A 229 -21.24 3.89 9.66
N ALA A 230 -20.40 4.15 8.65
CA ALA A 230 -20.17 3.20 7.56
C ALA A 230 -19.65 1.83 8.07
N ASN A 231 -18.92 1.80 9.19
CA ASN A 231 -18.48 0.53 9.77
C ASN A 231 -19.70 -0.28 10.23
N THR A 232 -20.67 0.31 10.91
CA THR A 232 -21.88 -0.38 11.35
C THR A 232 -22.62 -1.03 10.20
N ILE A 233 -22.82 -0.30 9.09
CA ILE A 233 -23.49 -0.82 7.89
C ILE A 233 -22.73 -2.01 7.31
N LYS A 234 -21.40 -1.90 7.24
CA LYS A 234 -20.53 -2.97 6.75
C LYS A 234 -20.60 -4.22 7.63
N TYR A 235 -20.58 -4.08 8.95
CA TYR A 235 -20.74 -5.23 9.86
C TYR A 235 -22.12 -5.88 9.71
N ASN A 236 -23.19 -5.08 9.63
CA ASN A 236 -24.55 -5.57 9.44
C ASN A 236 -24.74 -6.33 8.11
N SER A 237 -24.11 -5.85 7.02
CA SER A 237 -24.15 -6.53 5.72
C SER A 237 -23.51 -7.92 5.73
N LEU A 238 -22.63 -8.19 6.70
CA LEU A 238 -21.98 -9.49 6.90
C LEU A 238 -22.67 -10.34 7.98
N GLY A 239 -23.83 -9.90 8.48
CA GLY A 239 -24.53 -10.57 9.57
C GLY A 239 -23.77 -10.54 10.91
N LYS A 240 -22.83 -9.61 11.08
CA LYS A 240 -22.02 -9.48 12.29
C LYS A 240 -22.42 -8.25 13.09
N VAL A 241 -22.36 -8.34 14.41
CA VAL A 241 -22.53 -7.20 15.30
C VAL A 241 -21.22 -6.43 15.36
N GLN A 242 -21.28 -5.10 15.16
CA GLN A 242 -20.12 -4.23 15.37
C GLN A 242 -19.64 -4.38 16.83
N TYR A 243 -18.33 -4.61 17.00
CA TYR A 243 -17.68 -4.92 18.29
C TYR A 243 -17.97 -6.31 18.89
N GLY A 244 -18.69 -7.19 18.19
CA GLY A 244 -18.80 -8.58 18.59
C GLY A 244 -17.46 -9.30 18.54
N PHE A 245 -17.19 -10.21 19.48
CA PHE A 245 -16.01 -11.08 19.44
C PHE A 245 -16.45 -12.55 19.40
N SER A 246 -16.00 -13.27 18.36
CA SER A 246 -16.11 -14.72 18.24
C SER A 246 -14.69 -15.28 18.15
N LEU A 247 -14.31 -16.12 19.12
CA LEU A 247 -13.00 -16.76 19.12
C LEU A 247 -12.81 -17.67 17.90
N GLN A 248 -13.87 -18.35 17.47
CA GLN A 248 -13.86 -19.21 16.30
C GLN A 248 -13.59 -18.41 15.02
N ASP A 249 -14.27 -17.28 14.83
CA ASP A 249 -14.06 -16.39 13.69
C ASP A 249 -12.63 -15.84 13.68
N TYR A 250 -12.14 -15.43 14.85
CA TYR A 250 -10.79 -14.90 15.01
C TYR A 250 -9.73 -15.92 14.60
N ILE A 251 -9.84 -17.17 15.08
CA ILE A 251 -8.91 -18.26 14.73
C ILE A 251 -9.00 -18.60 13.23
N SER A 252 -10.21 -18.68 12.67
CA SER A 252 -10.42 -18.93 11.25
C SER A 252 -9.79 -17.83 10.37
N THR A 253 -9.95 -16.58 10.78
CA THR A 253 -9.38 -15.40 10.12
C THR A 253 -7.85 -15.44 10.19
N LEU A 254 -7.29 -15.77 11.35
CA LEU A 254 -5.84 -15.93 11.54
C LEU A 254 -5.27 -17.03 10.62
N ILE A 255 -5.92 -18.20 10.54
CA ILE A 255 -5.50 -19.28 9.63
C ILE A 255 -5.54 -18.81 8.18
N THR A 256 -6.57 -18.06 7.80
CA THR A 256 -6.71 -17.53 6.44
C THR A 256 -5.61 -16.51 6.12
N ILE A 257 -5.27 -15.62 7.06
CA ILE A 257 -4.15 -14.69 6.93
C ILE A 257 -2.83 -15.44 6.71
N LEU A 258 -2.58 -16.53 7.45
CA LEU A 258 -1.38 -17.35 7.26
C LEU A 258 -1.35 -18.03 5.88
N LYS A 259 -2.50 -18.52 5.39
CA LYS A 259 -2.62 -19.06 4.02
C LYS A 259 -2.35 -17.99 2.96
N LEU A 260 -2.84 -16.76 3.14
CA LEU A 260 -2.57 -15.64 2.24
C LEU A 260 -1.09 -15.26 2.23
N TYR A 261 -0.42 -15.27 3.39
CA TYR A 261 1.03 -15.09 3.47
C TYR A 261 1.77 -16.17 2.68
N TYR A 262 1.38 -17.43 2.82
CA TYR A 262 1.98 -18.53 2.05
C TYR A 262 1.77 -18.36 0.54
N TYR A 263 0.54 -18.04 0.10
CA TYR A 263 0.21 -17.93 -1.31
C TYR A 263 0.83 -16.70 -1.99
N TYR A 264 0.66 -15.52 -1.38
CA TYR A 264 1.09 -14.25 -1.97
C TYR A 264 2.51 -13.83 -1.57
N ASN A 265 3.06 -14.31 -0.46
CA ASN A 265 4.32 -13.80 0.09
C ASN A 265 5.33 -14.91 0.41
N PHE A 266 5.30 -16.03 -0.33
CA PHE A 266 6.23 -17.15 -0.12
C PHE A 266 7.71 -16.72 -0.12
N GLN A 267 8.12 -15.90 -1.10
CA GLN A 267 9.50 -15.40 -1.18
C GLN A 267 9.87 -14.58 0.05
N LEU A 268 8.94 -13.77 0.57
CA LEU A 268 9.15 -13.00 1.79
C LEU A 268 9.30 -13.92 3.01
N ILE A 269 8.52 -14.99 3.12
CA ILE A 269 8.64 -15.97 4.22
C ILE A 269 10.03 -16.60 4.21
N VAL A 270 10.50 -17.09 3.04
CA VAL A 270 11.83 -17.68 2.91
C VAL A 270 12.93 -16.67 3.27
N PHE A 271 12.82 -15.45 2.75
CA PHE A 271 13.77 -14.38 3.04
C PHE A 271 13.78 -14.00 4.53
N PHE A 272 12.61 -13.95 5.15
CA PHE A 272 12.44 -13.67 6.57
C PHE A 272 13.07 -14.75 7.46
N ILE A 273 12.86 -16.03 7.13
CA ILE A 273 13.48 -17.15 7.86
C ILE A 273 15.02 -17.04 7.81
N ILE A 274 15.59 -16.79 6.62
CA ILE A 274 17.03 -16.56 6.46
C ILE A 274 17.50 -15.35 7.28
N ALA A 275 16.72 -14.26 7.28
CA ALA A 275 17.03 -13.07 8.06
C ALA A 275 16.97 -13.33 9.57
N ILE A 276 16.05 -14.16 10.07
CA ILE A 276 15.98 -14.55 11.49
C ILE A 276 17.21 -15.36 11.89
N PHE A 277 17.59 -16.38 11.13
CA PHE A 277 18.80 -17.17 11.43
C PHE A 277 20.07 -16.30 11.38
N THR A 278 20.14 -15.41 10.40
CA THR A 278 21.22 -14.44 10.30
C THR A 278 21.25 -13.50 11.50
N PHE A 279 20.10 -12.97 11.90
CA PHE A 279 19.97 -12.11 13.05
C PHE A 279 20.45 -12.81 14.32
N LEU A 280 20.00 -14.03 14.58
CA LEU A 280 20.42 -14.84 15.72
C LEU A 280 21.94 -15.08 15.71
N TYR A 281 22.52 -15.38 14.55
CA TYR A 281 23.97 -15.54 14.40
C TYR A 281 24.75 -14.25 14.68
N LEU A 282 24.24 -13.10 14.24
CA LEU A 282 24.91 -11.80 14.34
C LEU A 282 24.61 -11.02 15.63
N MET A 283 23.55 -11.37 16.37
CA MET A 283 23.00 -10.53 17.46
C MET A 283 24.02 -10.19 18.54
N LYS A 284 24.92 -11.13 18.88
CA LYS A 284 25.97 -10.92 19.89
C LYS A 284 27.25 -10.27 19.33
N ARG A 285 27.39 -10.17 18.01
CA ARG A 285 28.66 -9.82 17.34
C ARG A 285 28.65 -8.44 16.70
N LYS A 286 27.55 -8.05 16.05
CA LYS A 286 27.54 -6.87 15.14
C LYS A 286 26.47 -5.82 15.44
N PHE A 287 25.55 -6.10 16.35
CA PHE A 287 24.45 -5.20 16.67
C PHE A 287 24.68 -4.47 17.99
N GLN A 288 24.49 -3.16 17.98
CA GLN A 288 24.43 -2.38 19.21
C GLN A 288 23.08 -2.62 19.90
N LYS A 289 23.02 -2.43 21.24
CA LYS A 289 21.77 -2.61 22.03
C LYS A 289 20.58 -1.84 21.44
N LYS A 290 20.79 -0.59 20.99
CA LYS A 290 19.75 0.24 20.36
C LYS A 290 19.25 -0.37 19.03
N GLU A 291 20.14 -0.98 18.25
CA GLU A 291 19.76 -1.64 16.99
C GLU A 291 19.02 -2.96 17.22
N LEU A 292 19.42 -3.73 18.23
CA LEU A 292 18.67 -4.93 18.66
C LEU A 292 17.25 -4.54 19.07
N ALA A 293 17.09 -3.48 19.87
CA ALA A 293 15.79 -2.98 20.26
C ALA A 293 14.95 -2.57 19.04
N LEU A 294 15.54 -1.85 18.08
CA LEU A 294 14.87 -1.48 16.83
C LEU A 294 14.35 -2.70 16.05
N LEU A 295 15.17 -3.74 15.89
CA LEU A 295 14.78 -4.95 15.19
C LEU A 295 13.65 -5.70 15.90
N VAL A 296 13.72 -5.81 17.23
CA VAL A 296 12.66 -6.41 18.05
C VAL A 296 11.36 -5.61 17.93
N ILE A 297 11.43 -4.28 17.90
CA ILE A 297 10.26 -3.42 17.69
C ILE A 297 9.58 -3.73 16.35
N TYR A 298 10.32 -3.81 15.24
CA TYR A 298 9.73 -4.12 13.94
C TYR A 298 9.06 -5.51 13.90
N LEU A 299 9.67 -6.51 14.55
CA LEU A 299 9.06 -7.84 14.69
C LEU A 299 7.76 -7.79 15.49
N ILE A 300 7.78 -7.16 16.67
CA ILE A 300 6.59 -7.04 17.54
C ILE A 300 5.48 -6.30 16.81
N LEU A 301 5.77 -5.15 16.18
CA LEU A 301 4.79 -4.38 15.42
C LEU A 301 4.15 -5.24 14.31
N GLY A 302 4.95 -6.01 13.58
CA GLY A 302 4.44 -6.90 12.53
C GLY A 302 3.52 -7.99 13.08
N ILE A 303 3.95 -8.68 14.13
CA ILE A 303 3.19 -9.75 14.78
C ILE A 303 1.91 -9.23 15.41
N THR A 304 1.97 -8.13 16.17
CA THR A 304 0.80 -7.50 16.79
C THR A 304 -0.22 -7.08 15.73
N THR A 305 0.23 -6.57 14.58
CA THR A 305 -0.67 -6.21 13.48
C THR A 305 -1.41 -7.42 12.92
N ILE A 306 -0.75 -8.59 12.79
CA ILE A 306 -1.42 -9.82 12.35
C ILE A 306 -2.55 -10.20 13.31
N PHE A 307 -2.32 -10.09 14.62
CA PHE A 307 -3.35 -10.36 15.63
C PHE A 307 -4.49 -9.34 15.58
N VAL A 308 -4.19 -8.04 15.44
CA VAL A 308 -5.23 -7.00 15.31
C VAL A 308 -6.06 -7.20 14.04
N VAL A 309 -5.43 -7.52 12.92
CA VAL A 309 -6.13 -7.79 11.64
C VAL A 309 -6.97 -9.06 11.71
N SER A 310 -6.60 -10.04 12.54
CA SER A 310 -7.39 -11.27 12.72
C SER A 310 -8.75 -11.02 13.38
N TYR A 311 -8.96 -9.83 13.94
CA TYR A 311 -10.28 -9.38 14.42
C TYR A 311 -11.16 -8.77 13.30
N SER A 312 -10.59 -8.51 12.12
CA SER A 312 -11.31 -7.89 11.00
C SER A 312 -12.36 -8.85 10.43
N PRO A 313 -13.58 -8.37 10.12
CA PRO A 313 -14.60 -9.20 9.50
C PRO A 313 -14.32 -9.49 8.02
N LEU A 314 -13.43 -8.72 7.38
CA LEU A 314 -13.00 -8.90 6.01
C LEU A 314 -11.52 -9.21 5.96
N ILE A 315 -11.12 -10.02 4.99
CA ILE A 315 -9.72 -10.42 4.79
C ILE A 315 -9.29 -9.99 3.39
N GLY A 316 -8.05 -9.50 3.27
CA GLY A 316 -7.43 -9.21 2.00
C GLY A 316 -5.93 -8.92 2.16
N THR A 317 -5.17 -9.05 1.08
CA THR A 317 -3.72 -8.74 1.02
C THR A 317 -3.41 -7.36 1.61
N ARG A 318 -4.29 -6.38 1.34
CA ARG A 318 -4.22 -5.00 1.86
C ARG A 318 -4.14 -4.85 3.37
N LEU A 319 -4.76 -5.76 4.13
CA LEU A 319 -4.76 -5.68 5.60
C LEU A 319 -3.43 -6.15 6.19
N MET A 320 -2.70 -7.00 5.47
CA MET A 320 -1.39 -7.52 5.88
C MET A 320 -0.24 -6.60 5.49
N PHE A 321 -0.52 -5.46 4.84
CA PHE A 321 0.52 -4.65 4.24
C PHE A 321 1.50 -4.10 5.28
N PHE A 322 1.02 -3.55 6.39
CA PHE A 322 1.90 -3.03 7.44
C PHE A 322 2.80 -4.11 8.07
N SER A 323 2.27 -5.29 8.37
CA SER A 323 3.09 -6.40 8.91
C SER A 323 4.11 -6.90 7.90
N THR A 324 3.75 -6.94 6.61
CA THR A 324 4.66 -7.23 5.52
C THR A 324 5.80 -6.19 5.46
N LEU A 325 5.50 -4.90 5.61
CA LEU A 325 6.52 -3.84 5.59
C LEU A 325 7.50 -3.95 6.75
N THR A 326 7.03 -4.19 7.98
CA THR A 326 7.94 -4.29 9.12
C THR A 326 8.85 -5.53 9.02
N ILE A 327 8.35 -6.64 8.47
CA ILE A 327 9.15 -7.82 8.14
C ILE A 327 10.22 -7.50 7.08
N ILE A 328 9.86 -6.77 6.02
CA ILE A 328 10.81 -6.32 5.00
C ILE A 328 11.90 -5.42 5.62
N ILE A 329 11.51 -4.45 6.45
CA ILE A 329 12.46 -3.55 7.13
C ILE A 329 13.42 -4.33 8.02
N PHE A 330 12.89 -5.24 8.86
CA PHE A 330 13.70 -6.13 9.69
C PHE A 330 14.73 -6.88 8.84
N SER A 331 14.26 -7.54 7.78
CA SER A 331 15.09 -8.42 6.95
C SER A 331 16.18 -7.63 6.21
N LEU A 332 15.84 -6.47 5.68
CA LEU A 332 16.78 -5.59 4.99
C LEU A 332 17.80 -4.94 5.92
N TYR A 333 17.39 -4.58 7.14
CA TYR A 333 18.31 -4.03 8.15
C TYR A 333 19.35 -5.08 8.55
N VAL A 334 18.94 -6.35 8.71
CA VAL A 334 19.85 -7.47 8.97
C VAL A 334 20.77 -7.73 7.78
N ALA A 335 20.23 -7.81 6.57
CA ALA A 335 21.01 -8.04 5.34
C ALA A 335 22.10 -6.96 5.15
N ARG A 336 21.79 -5.70 5.46
CA ARG A 336 22.74 -4.58 5.41
C ARG A 336 23.97 -4.81 6.29
N LYS A 337 23.82 -5.45 7.46
CA LYS A 337 24.94 -5.73 8.36
C LYS A 337 25.88 -6.80 7.82
N ILE A 338 25.38 -7.77 7.07
CA ILE A 338 26.23 -8.72 6.35
C ILE A 338 26.96 -8.00 5.22
N TYR A 339 26.21 -7.23 4.43
CA TYR A 339 26.72 -6.61 3.20
C TYR A 339 27.93 -5.72 3.46
N ARG A 340 27.99 -5.02 4.59
CA ARG A 340 29.15 -4.17 4.96
C ARG A 340 30.47 -4.95 5.00
N ASP A 341 30.42 -6.23 5.35
CA ASP A 341 31.62 -7.05 5.55
C ASP A 341 31.99 -7.87 4.30
N ILE A 342 31.05 -8.03 3.35
CA ILE A 342 31.28 -8.70 2.07
C ILE A 342 31.55 -7.63 1.00
N HIS A 343 32.73 -6.99 1.05
CA HIS A 343 33.16 -5.93 0.11
C HIS A 343 33.13 -6.35 -1.38
N PHE A 344 33.17 -7.65 -1.67
CA PHE A 344 33.54 -8.17 -2.99
C PHE A 344 32.41 -8.26 -4.04
N LYS A 345 31.14 -7.95 -3.74
CA LYS A 345 30.02 -8.14 -4.71
C LYS A 345 29.02 -6.98 -4.84
N SER A 346 29.38 -5.78 -4.39
CA SER A 346 28.52 -4.59 -4.54
C SER A 346 28.16 -4.31 -6.00
N PHE A 347 29.11 -4.49 -6.92
CA PHE A 347 28.92 -4.26 -8.34
C PHE A 347 27.94 -5.26 -8.98
N VAL A 348 28.05 -6.54 -8.62
CA VAL A 348 27.16 -7.60 -9.14
C VAL A 348 25.71 -7.35 -8.70
N LEU A 349 25.49 -7.00 -7.42
CA LEU A 349 24.15 -6.64 -6.94
C LEU A 349 23.59 -5.41 -7.68
N LYS A 350 24.42 -4.38 -7.88
CA LYS A 350 24.03 -3.19 -8.65
C LYS A 350 23.57 -3.57 -10.07
N ILE A 351 24.29 -4.46 -10.76
CA ILE A 351 23.89 -4.96 -12.09
C ILE A 351 22.58 -5.74 -12.03
N ILE A 352 22.49 -6.75 -11.15
CA ILE A 352 21.30 -7.62 -11.04
C ILE A 352 20.05 -6.79 -10.81
N PHE A 353 20.08 -5.87 -9.84
CA PHE A 353 18.91 -5.04 -9.54
C PHE A 353 18.62 -4.01 -10.64
N SER A 354 19.63 -3.50 -11.34
CA SER A 354 19.40 -2.63 -12.50
C SER A 354 18.64 -3.37 -13.60
N VAL A 355 19.13 -4.56 -13.98
CA VAL A 355 18.53 -5.39 -15.03
C VAL A 355 17.12 -5.83 -14.62
N TRP A 356 16.96 -6.29 -13.37
CA TRP A 356 15.65 -6.66 -12.81
C TRP A 356 14.64 -5.52 -12.90
N LEU A 357 15.00 -4.31 -12.43
CA LEU A 357 14.11 -3.15 -12.46
C LEU A 357 13.77 -2.73 -13.88
N MET A 358 14.75 -2.76 -14.80
CA MET A 358 14.49 -2.46 -16.20
C MET A 358 13.50 -3.44 -16.82
N ILE A 359 13.73 -4.75 -16.65
CA ILE A 359 12.82 -5.79 -17.15
C ILE A 359 11.43 -5.63 -16.54
N PHE A 360 11.35 -5.44 -15.22
CA PHE A 360 10.10 -5.29 -14.50
C PHE A 360 9.26 -4.14 -15.06
N PHE A 361 9.84 -2.95 -15.21
CA PHE A 361 9.08 -1.79 -15.69
C PHE A 361 8.74 -1.87 -17.18
N VAL A 362 9.60 -2.45 -18.01
CA VAL A 362 9.27 -2.72 -19.43
C VAL A 362 8.07 -3.66 -19.54
N LEU A 363 8.08 -4.78 -18.80
CA LEU A 363 6.96 -5.72 -18.79
C LEU A 363 5.70 -5.08 -18.21
N SER A 364 5.84 -4.32 -17.11
CA SER A 364 4.72 -3.61 -16.50
C SER A 364 4.06 -2.64 -17.47
N ILE A 365 4.84 -1.89 -18.26
CA ILE A 365 4.33 -0.99 -19.29
C ILE A 365 3.54 -1.75 -20.34
N ILE A 366 4.13 -2.82 -20.91
CA ILE A 366 3.53 -3.60 -21.99
C ILE A 366 2.19 -4.19 -21.53
N ILE A 367 2.17 -4.79 -20.34
CA ILE A 367 0.99 -5.46 -19.80
C ILE A 367 -0.11 -4.45 -19.48
N SER A 368 0.23 -3.34 -18.82
CA SER A 368 -0.75 -2.28 -18.54
C SER A 368 -1.31 -1.70 -19.84
N PHE A 369 -0.47 -1.42 -20.84
CA PHE A 369 -0.89 -0.94 -22.15
C PHE A 369 -1.90 -1.87 -22.82
N ASN A 370 -1.60 -3.17 -22.90
CA ASN A 370 -2.48 -4.15 -23.51
C ASN A 370 -3.79 -4.28 -22.72
N SER A 371 -3.73 -4.32 -21.39
CA SER A 371 -4.93 -4.41 -20.55
C SER A 371 -5.83 -3.18 -20.71
N ASN A 372 -5.26 -1.98 -20.83
CA ASN A 372 -6.02 -0.78 -21.14
C ASN A 372 -6.58 -0.78 -22.57
N LYS A 373 -5.91 -1.42 -23.54
CA LYS A 373 -6.49 -1.64 -24.88
C LYS A 373 -7.72 -2.54 -24.81
N ILE A 374 -7.67 -3.64 -24.05
CA ILE A 374 -8.83 -4.52 -23.82
C ILE A 374 -10.00 -3.72 -23.23
N PHE A 375 -9.74 -2.91 -22.20
CA PHE A 375 -10.78 -2.06 -21.59
C PHE A 375 -11.37 -1.05 -22.60
N ASN A 376 -10.53 -0.38 -23.40
CA ASN A 376 -11.02 0.59 -24.38
C ASN A 376 -11.83 -0.09 -25.50
N ASN A 377 -11.43 -1.27 -25.95
CA ASN A 377 -12.19 -2.05 -26.93
C ASN A 377 -13.58 -2.41 -26.40
N LEU A 378 -13.67 -2.87 -25.15
CA LEU A 378 -14.95 -3.10 -24.48
C LEU A 378 -15.82 -1.83 -24.49
N CYS A 379 -15.26 -0.68 -24.10
CA CYS A 379 -16.00 0.58 -24.09
C CYS A 379 -16.49 0.99 -25.50
N ILE A 380 -15.67 0.79 -26.54
CA ILE A 380 -16.04 1.06 -27.93
C ILE A 380 -17.20 0.15 -28.35
N GLU A 381 -17.09 -1.15 -28.06
CA GLU A 381 -18.12 -2.13 -28.39
C GLU A 381 -19.46 -1.79 -27.72
N ILE A 382 -19.44 -1.47 -26.42
CA ILE A 382 -20.64 -1.02 -25.70
C ILE A 382 -21.22 0.22 -26.37
N GLN A 383 -20.38 1.21 -26.70
CA GLN A 383 -20.83 2.45 -27.33
C GLN A 383 -21.48 2.19 -28.69
N GLU A 384 -20.86 1.38 -29.55
CA GLU A 384 -21.37 1.03 -30.88
C GLU A 384 -22.69 0.28 -30.79
N LYS A 385 -22.76 -0.77 -29.96
CA LYS A 385 -23.99 -1.55 -29.76
C LYS A 385 -25.09 -0.74 -29.09
N SER A 386 -24.74 0.20 -28.20
CA SER A 386 -25.71 1.07 -27.53
C SER A 386 -26.42 2.05 -28.46
N ASN A 387 -25.81 2.36 -29.61
CA ASN A 387 -26.42 3.18 -30.65
C ASN A 387 -27.50 2.42 -31.42
N ILE A 388 -27.42 1.08 -31.45
CA ILE A 388 -28.39 0.19 -32.12
C ILE A 388 -29.50 -0.21 -31.14
N SER A 389 -29.13 -0.61 -29.92
CA SER A 389 -30.06 -1.12 -28.90
C SER A 389 -29.63 -0.72 -27.50
N LYS A 390 -30.59 -0.41 -26.63
CA LYS A 390 -30.34 -0.19 -25.19
C LYS A 390 -30.11 -1.48 -24.40
N HIS A 391 -30.38 -2.64 -25.01
CA HIS A 391 -30.00 -3.95 -24.52
C HIS A 391 -28.73 -4.38 -25.26
N VAL A 392 -27.58 -4.26 -24.60
CA VAL A 392 -26.27 -4.53 -25.20
C VAL A 392 -25.82 -5.94 -24.84
N ASN A 393 -25.55 -6.76 -25.86
CA ASN A 393 -24.91 -8.07 -25.72
C ASN A 393 -23.47 -7.96 -26.21
N LEU A 394 -22.51 -8.18 -25.32
CA LEU A 394 -21.09 -8.16 -25.60
C LEU A 394 -20.62 -9.46 -26.25
N ASP A 395 -19.69 -9.36 -27.20
CA ASP A 395 -19.12 -10.50 -27.92
C ASP A 395 -18.16 -11.28 -27.02
N GLU A 396 -17.45 -10.58 -26.13
CA GLU A 396 -16.46 -11.19 -25.24
C GLU A 396 -16.57 -10.64 -23.81
N LYS A 397 -16.24 -11.50 -22.84
CA LYS A 397 -16.06 -11.12 -21.44
C LYS A 397 -14.84 -10.23 -21.28
N LEU A 398 -14.92 -9.25 -20.38
CA LEU A 398 -13.76 -8.48 -19.96
C LEU A 398 -12.74 -9.36 -19.21
N ASP A 399 -11.67 -9.74 -19.90
CA ASP A 399 -10.56 -10.51 -19.33
C ASP A 399 -9.20 -9.86 -19.60
N TYR A 400 -8.61 -9.27 -18.55
CA TYR A 400 -7.26 -8.69 -18.61
C TYR A 400 -6.14 -9.72 -18.72
N SER A 401 -6.45 -11.02 -18.70
CA SER A 401 -5.49 -12.11 -18.81
C SER A 401 -5.36 -12.73 -20.19
N LYS A 402 -6.05 -12.20 -21.20
CA LYS A 402 -5.97 -12.64 -22.62
C LYS A 402 -4.59 -12.44 -23.28
N ASP A 403 -3.62 -11.86 -22.56
CA ASP A 403 -2.26 -11.62 -23.03
C ASP A 403 -1.31 -12.82 -22.85
N ASN A 404 -0.16 -12.81 -23.54
CA ASN A 404 0.91 -13.82 -23.43
C ASN A 404 1.64 -13.88 -22.06
N TYR A 405 1.25 -13.06 -21.08
CA TYR A 405 1.93 -12.94 -19.78
C TYR A 405 1.05 -13.27 -18.55
N PRO A 406 0.18 -14.30 -18.59
CA PRO A 406 -0.89 -14.44 -17.61
C PRO A 406 -0.37 -14.64 -16.17
N LYS A 407 0.76 -15.36 -16.01
CA LYS A 407 1.37 -15.62 -14.68
C LYS A 407 1.98 -14.37 -14.04
N PHE A 408 2.76 -13.58 -14.79
CA PHE A 408 3.32 -12.33 -14.27
C PHE A 408 2.20 -11.33 -14.01
N ASN A 409 1.23 -11.25 -14.92
CA ASN A 409 0.11 -10.34 -14.82
C ASN A 409 -0.72 -10.55 -13.54
N ARG A 410 -1.19 -11.79 -13.30
CA ARG A 410 -2.03 -12.13 -12.14
C ARG A 410 -1.30 -12.13 -10.80
N ARG A 411 0.02 -12.37 -10.81
CA ARG A 411 0.79 -12.48 -9.58
C ARG A 411 1.42 -11.16 -9.16
N VAL A 412 1.54 -10.17 -10.04
CA VAL A 412 2.36 -8.99 -9.74
C VAL A 412 1.60 -7.70 -10.00
N LEU A 413 0.70 -7.67 -10.99
CA LEU A 413 0.07 -6.43 -11.45
C LEU A 413 -1.43 -6.35 -11.14
N PHE A 414 -2.21 -7.41 -11.38
CA PHE A 414 -3.64 -7.49 -11.05
C PHE A 414 -3.90 -8.69 -10.13
N GLU A 415 -4.68 -8.53 -9.06
CA GLU A 415 -5.16 -9.69 -8.30
C GLU A 415 -6.27 -10.40 -9.09
N ASN A 416 -6.10 -11.72 -9.25
CA ASN A 416 -7.01 -12.72 -9.83
C ASN A 416 -8.09 -12.08 -10.71
N GLY A 417 -7.73 -11.77 -11.96
CA GLY A 417 -8.55 -11.06 -12.94
C GLY A 417 -9.72 -11.87 -13.50
N THR A 418 -10.53 -12.50 -12.66
CA THR A 418 -11.76 -13.15 -13.08
C THR A 418 -12.96 -12.26 -12.72
N GLU A 419 -13.67 -11.84 -13.78
CA GLU A 419 -15.12 -11.59 -13.84
C GLU A 419 -15.63 -10.24 -13.33
N TYR A 420 -15.63 -9.22 -14.21
CA TYR A 420 -16.43 -8.01 -13.97
C TYR A 420 -17.74 -7.98 -14.75
N ILE A 421 -17.92 -8.90 -15.71
CA ILE A 421 -19.17 -9.01 -16.49
C ILE A 421 -19.58 -10.49 -16.48
N ASP A 422 -20.75 -10.76 -15.90
CA ASP A 422 -21.41 -12.06 -15.76
C ASP A 422 -22.20 -12.38 -17.05
N GLU A 423 -22.40 -13.67 -17.31
CA GLU A 423 -23.33 -14.18 -18.32
C GLU A 423 -24.81 -13.98 -17.93
N ASN A 424 -25.11 -13.70 -16.65
CA ASN A 424 -26.46 -13.55 -16.12
C ASN A 424 -26.90 -12.07 -16.01
N PRO A 425 -27.70 -11.54 -16.95
CA PRO A 425 -28.18 -10.15 -16.92
C PRO A 425 -29.09 -9.80 -15.71
N ASN A 426 -29.57 -10.81 -14.97
CA ASN A 426 -30.42 -10.61 -13.80
C ASN A 426 -29.62 -10.42 -12.49
N GLU A 427 -28.31 -10.69 -12.51
CA GLU A 427 -27.44 -10.62 -11.32
C GLU A 427 -26.29 -9.61 -11.51
N ASN A 428 -26.61 -8.42 -12.06
CA ASN A 428 -25.59 -7.41 -12.35
C ASN A 428 -24.69 -7.10 -11.13
N SER A 429 -23.39 -7.32 -11.32
CA SER A 429 -22.30 -6.90 -10.46
C SER A 429 -22.29 -5.37 -10.26
N ALA A 430 -21.49 -4.89 -9.31
CA ALA A 430 -21.37 -3.44 -9.09
C ALA A 430 -20.75 -2.76 -10.32
N GLU A 431 -19.79 -3.42 -10.97
CA GLU A 431 -19.10 -2.99 -12.17
C GLU A 431 -20.06 -2.90 -13.37
N GLU A 432 -20.91 -3.91 -13.58
CA GLU A 432 -21.95 -3.89 -14.61
C GLU A 432 -22.96 -2.78 -14.39
N LYS A 433 -23.42 -2.59 -13.16
CA LYS A 433 -24.33 -1.48 -12.81
C LYS A 433 -23.70 -0.13 -13.14
N ASN A 434 -22.41 0.04 -12.84
CA ASN A 434 -21.69 1.28 -13.17
C ASN A 434 -21.57 1.47 -14.69
N LEU A 435 -21.30 0.41 -15.46
CA LEU A 435 -21.28 0.47 -16.93
C LEU A 435 -22.66 0.80 -17.52
N ILE A 436 -23.72 0.15 -17.02
CA ILE A 436 -25.11 0.40 -17.43
C ILE A 436 -25.48 1.87 -17.20
N ILE A 437 -25.16 2.42 -16.01
CA ILE A 437 -25.41 3.83 -15.69
C ILE A 437 -24.59 4.75 -16.61
N PHE A 438 -23.29 4.49 -16.75
CA PHE A 438 -22.37 5.32 -17.53
C PHE A 438 -22.78 5.42 -19.01
N PHE A 439 -23.12 4.28 -19.63
CA PHE A 439 -23.55 4.23 -21.03
C PHE A 439 -25.07 4.42 -21.23
N LYS A 440 -25.84 4.64 -20.14
CA LYS A 440 -27.30 4.79 -20.16
C LYS A 440 -28.00 3.62 -20.89
N LEU A 441 -27.68 2.41 -20.45
CA LEU A 441 -28.22 1.15 -20.99
C LEU A 441 -29.45 0.70 -20.18
N LYS A 442 -30.25 -0.20 -20.77
CA LYS A 442 -31.30 -0.94 -20.05
C LYS A 442 -30.78 -2.26 -19.49
N SER A 443 -29.94 -2.96 -20.25
CA SER A 443 -29.24 -4.17 -19.80
C SER A 443 -27.90 -4.32 -20.51
N LEU A 444 -27.00 -5.03 -19.85
CA LEU A 444 -25.71 -5.45 -20.37
C LEU A 444 -25.59 -6.96 -20.09
N SER A 445 -25.21 -7.74 -21.10
CA SER A 445 -24.96 -9.19 -20.98
C SER A 445 -23.89 -9.62 -21.96
N ILE A 446 -23.37 -10.83 -21.81
CA ILE A 446 -22.45 -11.47 -22.77
C ILE A 446 -23.24 -12.42 -23.67
N SER A 447 -22.94 -12.47 -24.97
CA SER A 447 -23.50 -13.49 -25.86
C SER A 447 -23.06 -14.87 -25.40
N LYS A 448 -24.02 -15.76 -25.15
CA LYS A 448 -23.73 -17.18 -24.94
C LYS A 448 -23.34 -17.78 -26.28
N ASP A 449 -22.08 -18.20 -26.39
CA ASP A 449 -21.65 -19.12 -27.45
C ASP A 449 -22.34 -20.49 -27.31
#